data_AF-D8S0R9-F1
#
_entry.id   AF-D8S0R9-F1
#
_cell.length_a   1.000
_cell.length_b   1.000
_cell.length_c   1.000
_cell.angle_alpha   90.00
_cell.angle_beta   90.00
_cell.angle_gamma   90.00
#
_symmetry.space_group_name_H-M   'P 1'
#
loop_
_entity.id
_entity.type
_entity.pdbx_description
1 polymer ?
#
loop_
_entity_poly.entity_id
_entity_poly.type
_entity_poly.pdbx_seq_one_letter_code
_entity_poly.pdbx_strand_id
1 'polypeptide(L)'
;MRKLLDSVLDGYSSTVMAYGQTGSGKTYTMCGRQEITEGGVIARSVRYIFEAIRRRTVLDDQKTYSLRASYFEIYNEQVHDLLREECSPREVRWNQSDGFHVEGLLVVDCETVEDVFAVVNEGAKNRKVGSHNQNKDSSRSHCIMTLYVDSISSMGDGPILLRHGRLLFVDLAGSERLKKTKSSGDMLKETGSINRSLFTLGKVISALSEGKKEEIVPYRESMLTKLIMESLGGSSLGLMIACVSPATTVVDQTLSTLHYATCAKQIVNIPSVKMDEKDRVRMTSFPTGKLTDVFMFRRS
;
A
#
# COMPACT_ATOMS: atom_id res chain seq x y z
N MET A 1 -13.01 5.32 2.60
CA MET A 1 -11.74 5.99 2.92
C MET A 1 -11.62 6.36 4.40
N ARG A 2 -12.44 7.27 4.97
CA ARG A 2 -12.32 7.68 6.38
C ARG A 2 -12.24 6.51 7.38
N LYS A 3 -13.16 5.54 7.29
CA LYS A 3 -13.14 4.31 8.11
C LYS A 3 -11.80 3.56 8.05
N LEU A 4 -11.17 3.49 6.87
CA LEU A 4 -9.88 2.84 6.68
C LEU A 4 -8.77 3.62 7.39
N LEU A 5 -8.79 4.95 7.31
CA LEU A 5 -7.86 5.82 8.03
C LEU A 5 -8.03 5.71 9.55
N ASP A 6 -9.28 5.65 10.04
CA ASP A 6 -9.56 5.44 11.46
C ASP A 6 -9.02 4.09 11.94
N SER A 7 -9.15 3.02 11.13
CA SER A 7 -8.55 1.72 11.46
C SER A 7 -7.02 1.78 11.52
N VAL A 8 -6.36 2.57 10.67
CA VAL A 8 -4.90 2.77 10.78
C VAL A 8 -4.53 3.38 12.13
N LEU A 9 -5.28 4.39 12.59
CA LEU A 9 -5.09 5.01 13.91
C LEU A 9 -5.37 4.05 15.09
N ASP A 10 -6.08 2.95 14.83
CA ASP A 10 -6.37 1.91 15.81
C ASP A 10 -5.32 0.79 15.81
N GLY A 11 -4.34 0.84 14.89
CA GLY A 11 -3.23 -0.11 14.79
C GLY A 11 -3.40 -1.18 13.69
N TYR A 12 -4.32 -0.98 12.74
CA TYR A 12 -4.45 -1.89 11.60
C TYR A 12 -3.52 -1.50 10.44
N SER A 13 -3.07 -2.50 9.70
CA SER A 13 -2.52 -2.30 8.35
C SER A 13 -3.67 -2.02 7.37
N SER A 14 -3.47 -1.07 6.46
CA SER A 14 -4.36 -0.75 5.36
C SER A 14 -3.60 -0.48 4.08
N THR A 15 -4.21 -0.80 2.94
CA THR A 15 -3.62 -0.61 1.62
C THR A 15 -4.64 0.00 0.67
N VAL A 16 -4.24 1.07 -0.01
CA VAL A 16 -5.00 1.71 -1.07
C VAL A 16 -4.19 1.61 -2.36
N MET A 17 -4.75 0.97 -3.37
CA MET A 17 -4.06 0.73 -4.65
C MET A 17 -4.84 1.30 -5.82
N ALA A 18 -4.15 1.97 -6.74
CA ALA A 18 -4.71 2.44 -8.01
C ALA A 18 -4.25 1.51 -9.13
N TYR A 19 -5.21 0.96 -9.88
CA TYR A 19 -4.97 0.00 -10.95
C TYR A 19 -5.67 0.42 -12.24
N GLY A 20 -5.03 0.20 -13.38
CA GLY A 20 -5.58 0.50 -14.70
C GLY A 20 -4.49 0.84 -15.72
N GLN A 21 -4.89 1.10 -16.95
CA GLN A 21 -3.94 1.41 -18.03
C GLN A 21 -3.22 2.74 -17.83
N THR A 22 -2.13 2.96 -18.54
CA THR A 22 -1.48 4.26 -18.65
C THR A 22 -2.45 5.31 -19.20
N GLY A 23 -2.42 6.49 -18.59
CA GLY A 23 -3.34 7.58 -18.89
C GLY A 23 -4.73 7.47 -18.26
N SER A 24 -5.07 6.39 -17.54
CA SER A 24 -6.41 6.25 -16.92
C SER A 24 -6.59 7.05 -15.62
N GLY A 25 -5.56 7.73 -15.13
CA GLY A 25 -5.64 8.60 -13.95
C GLY A 25 -5.20 7.98 -12.62
N LYS A 26 -4.39 6.91 -12.63
CA LYS A 26 -3.83 6.29 -11.41
C LYS A 26 -3.07 7.29 -10.53
N THR A 27 -1.99 7.86 -11.07
CA THR A 27 -1.17 8.87 -10.38
C THR A 27 -1.97 10.13 -10.06
N TYR A 28 -2.88 10.57 -10.94
CA TYR A 28 -3.78 11.69 -10.66
C TYR A 28 -4.68 11.41 -9.44
N THR A 29 -5.17 10.18 -9.31
CA THR A 29 -6.00 9.79 -8.17
C THR A 29 -5.18 9.72 -6.89
N MET A 30 -3.96 9.17 -6.94
CA MET A 30 -3.10 9.02 -5.77
C MET A 30 -2.51 10.35 -5.29
N CYS A 31 -1.84 11.07 -6.18
CA CYS A 31 -1.06 12.27 -5.85
C CYS A 31 -1.75 13.58 -6.25
N GLY A 32 -2.79 13.55 -7.09
CA GLY A 32 -3.38 14.75 -7.66
C GLY A 32 -2.62 15.30 -8.87
N ARG A 33 -2.94 16.53 -9.27
CA ARG A 33 -2.11 17.32 -10.19
C ARG A 33 -0.87 17.80 -9.45
N GLN A 34 0.31 17.60 -10.04
CA GLN A 34 1.52 18.29 -9.61
C GLN A 34 1.19 19.78 -9.48
N GLU A 35 1.60 20.40 -8.36
CA GLU A 35 1.33 21.80 -7.94
C GLU A 35 0.14 22.03 -7.00
N ILE A 36 -0.78 21.08 -6.83
CA ILE A 36 -1.90 21.25 -5.90
C ILE A 36 -1.69 20.35 -4.68
N THR A 37 -1.17 20.93 -3.58
CA THR A 37 -1.04 20.30 -2.25
C THR A 37 -2.38 19.83 -1.66
N GLU A 38 -3.50 20.10 -2.35
CA GLU A 38 -4.87 19.72 -1.97
C GLU A 38 -5.46 18.55 -2.79
N GLY A 39 -4.72 18.03 -3.76
CA GLY A 39 -5.18 17.01 -4.70
C GLY A 39 -4.88 15.58 -4.24
N GLY A 40 -5.69 14.63 -4.71
CA GLY A 40 -5.39 13.20 -4.57
C GLY A 40 -5.74 12.56 -3.22
N VAL A 41 -5.67 11.23 -3.20
CA VAL A 41 -5.98 10.41 -2.03
C VAL A 41 -4.91 10.55 -0.95
N ILE A 42 -3.63 10.64 -1.31
CA ILE A 42 -2.53 10.77 -0.35
C ILE A 42 -2.72 12.05 0.49
N ALA A 43 -2.83 13.22 -0.16
CA ALA A 43 -2.91 14.49 0.56
C ALA A 43 -4.14 14.61 1.45
N ARG A 44 -5.30 14.14 0.96
CA ARG A 44 -6.53 14.11 1.75
C ARG A 44 -6.44 13.17 2.95
N SER A 45 -5.73 12.05 2.80
CA SER A 45 -5.54 11.08 3.88
C SER A 45 -4.61 11.59 4.96
N VAL A 46 -3.49 12.20 4.57
CA VAL A 46 -2.53 12.80 5.50
C VAL A 46 -3.22 13.87 6.35
N ARG A 47 -3.88 14.85 5.69
CA ARG A 47 -4.61 15.91 6.42
C ARG A 47 -5.64 15.34 7.38
N TYR A 48 -6.42 14.36 6.94
CA TYR A 48 -7.41 13.70 7.81
C TYR A 48 -6.77 13.00 9.00
N ILE A 49 -5.66 12.27 8.80
CA ILE A 49 -4.95 11.56 9.86
C ILE A 49 -4.45 12.54 10.93
N PHE A 50 -3.79 13.62 10.54
CA PHE A 50 -3.32 14.65 11.48
C PHE A 50 -4.49 15.31 12.23
N GLU A 51 -5.58 15.64 11.54
CA GLU A 51 -6.78 16.20 12.17
C GLU A 51 -7.42 15.21 13.16
N ALA A 52 -7.51 13.94 12.78
CA ALA A 52 -8.08 12.88 13.61
C ALA A 52 -7.19 12.59 14.83
N ILE A 53 -5.87 12.62 14.69
CA ILE A 53 -4.92 12.53 15.81
C ILE A 53 -5.16 13.67 16.78
N ARG A 54 -5.19 14.92 16.29
CA ARG A 54 -5.46 16.10 17.12
C ARG A 54 -6.78 15.95 17.89
N ARG A 55 -7.85 15.48 17.21
CA ARG A 55 -9.15 15.22 17.86
C ARG A 55 -9.06 14.13 18.94
N ARG A 56 -8.32 13.04 18.68
CA ARG A 56 -8.18 11.92 19.64
C ARG A 56 -7.31 12.31 20.84
N THR A 57 -6.23 13.06 20.65
CA THR A 57 -5.37 13.54 21.75
C THR A 57 -6.08 14.54 22.65
N VAL A 58 -6.98 15.37 22.12
CA VAL A 58 -7.83 16.26 22.95
C VAL A 58 -8.82 15.46 23.82
N LEU A 59 -9.28 14.31 23.35
CA LEU A 59 -10.22 13.45 24.08
C LEU A 59 -9.52 12.52 25.09
N ASP A 60 -8.28 12.14 24.81
CA ASP A 60 -7.47 11.22 25.59
C ASP A 60 -6.01 11.70 25.63
N ASP A 61 -5.67 12.47 26.66
CA ASP A 61 -4.34 13.06 26.86
C ASP A 61 -3.27 11.99 27.15
N GLN A 62 -3.69 10.75 27.45
CA GLN A 62 -2.78 9.63 27.67
C GLN A 62 -2.41 8.88 26.39
N LYS A 63 -2.95 9.30 25.23
CA LYS A 63 -2.67 8.69 23.94
C LYS A 63 -1.84 9.60 23.04
N THR A 64 -0.61 9.19 22.80
CA THR A 64 0.32 9.88 21.88
C THR A 64 0.47 9.11 20.58
N TYR A 65 0.80 9.83 19.51
CA TYR A 65 1.00 9.27 18.18
C TYR A 65 2.36 9.73 17.63
N SER A 66 3.05 8.84 16.94
CA SER A 66 4.24 9.13 16.14
C SER A 66 4.00 8.71 14.69
N LEU A 67 4.39 9.57 13.76
CA LEU A 67 4.19 9.37 12.33
C LEU A 67 5.51 9.31 11.63
N ARG A 68 5.62 8.35 10.72
CA ARG A 68 6.82 8.17 9.89
C ARG A 68 6.41 7.84 8.48
N ALA A 69 7.20 8.24 7.49
CA ALA A 69 6.91 7.97 6.10
C ALA A 69 8.11 7.35 5.38
N SER A 70 7.83 6.43 4.46
CA SER A 70 8.82 5.93 3.49
C SER A 70 8.23 5.96 2.09
N TYR A 71 9.10 6.05 1.08
CA TYR A 71 8.67 6.07 -0.30
C TYR A 71 9.69 5.37 -1.19
N PHE A 72 9.24 4.35 -1.92
CA PHE A 72 10.10 3.63 -2.85
C PHE A 72 9.33 3.28 -4.13
N GLU A 73 10.09 2.95 -5.18
CA GLU A 73 9.53 2.41 -6.41
C GLU A 73 10.09 1.02 -6.73
N ILE A 74 9.29 0.26 -7.46
CA ILE A 74 9.68 -1.03 -8.03
C ILE A 74 9.75 -0.84 -9.54
N TYR A 75 10.95 -1.02 -10.09
CA TYR A 75 11.19 -0.95 -11.52
C TYR A 75 12.08 -2.10 -11.94
N ASN A 76 11.71 -2.79 -13.02
CA ASN A 76 12.45 -3.95 -13.51
C ASN A 76 12.75 -4.98 -12.41
N GLU A 77 11.79 -5.21 -11.50
CA GLU A 77 11.91 -6.14 -10.36
C GLU A 77 13.04 -5.80 -9.37
N GLN A 78 13.49 -4.55 -9.38
CA GLN A 78 14.41 -3.96 -8.40
C GLN A 78 13.67 -2.88 -7.61
N VAL A 79 13.98 -2.79 -6.32
CA VAL A 79 13.42 -1.78 -5.42
C VAL A 79 14.39 -0.61 -5.32
N HIS A 80 13.92 0.61 -5.55
CA HIS A 80 14.72 1.83 -5.41
C HIS A 80 14.08 2.74 -4.37
N ASP A 81 14.86 3.15 -3.39
CA ASP A 81 14.44 4.14 -2.39
C ASP A 81 14.34 5.51 -3.05
N LEU A 82 13.15 6.12 -3.03
CA LEU A 82 12.91 7.40 -3.69
C LEU A 82 13.34 8.60 -2.81
N LEU A 83 13.73 8.36 -1.56
CA LEU A 83 14.13 9.41 -0.61
C LEU A 83 15.65 9.51 -0.46
N ARG A 84 16.41 8.70 -1.20
CA ARG A 84 17.88 8.76 -1.25
C ARG A 84 18.33 9.14 -2.66
N GLU A 85 19.42 9.89 -2.73
CA GLU A 85 20.10 10.16 -4.01
C GLU A 85 20.82 8.91 -4.57
N GLU A 86 21.12 7.94 -3.70
CA GLU A 86 21.72 6.66 -4.08
C GLU A 86 20.78 5.81 -4.95
N CYS A 87 21.19 5.55 -6.18
CA CYS A 87 20.44 4.70 -7.13
C CYS A 87 20.57 3.18 -6.87
N SER A 88 21.25 2.74 -5.81
CA SER A 88 21.47 1.31 -5.57
C SER A 88 20.16 0.58 -5.24
N PRO A 89 19.88 -0.57 -5.87
CA PRO A 89 18.73 -1.38 -5.52
C PRO A 89 18.76 -1.82 -4.05
N ARG A 90 17.60 -1.83 -3.40
CA ARG A 90 17.40 -2.34 -2.05
C ARG A 90 16.92 -3.78 -2.09
N GLU A 91 17.35 -4.57 -1.11
CA GLU A 91 16.96 -5.98 -1.01
C GLU A 91 15.60 -6.14 -0.31
N VAL A 92 14.83 -7.14 -0.75
CA VAL A 92 13.58 -7.54 -0.08
C VAL A 92 13.88 -8.76 0.79
N ARG A 93 13.67 -8.63 2.10
CA ARG A 93 13.85 -9.69 3.10
C ARG A 93 12.50 -10.15 3.65
N TRP A 94 12.51 -11.29 4.33
CA TRP A 94 11.35 -11.85 5.00
C TRP A 94 11.67 -12.08 6.47
N ASN A 95 10.75 -11.68 7.35
CA ASN A 95 10.76 -12.05 8.76
C ASN A 95 9.34 -12.49 9.20
N GLN A 96 9.24 -13.08 10.39
CA GLN A 96 7.98 -13.60 10.91
C GLN A 96 7.01 -12.50 11.40
N SER A 97 7.54 -11.36 11.84
CA SER A 97 6.77 -10.23 12.40
C SER A 97 6.13 -9.33 11.32
N ASP A 98 6.90 -8.99 10.29
CA ASP A 98 6.55 -7.99 9.29
C ASP A 98 6.31 -8.57 7.90
N GLY A 99 6.60 -9.87 7.72
CA GLY A 99 6.53 -10.53 6.44
C GLY A 99 7.63 -10.02 5.51
N PHE A 100 7.29 -9.84 4.22
CA PHE A 100 8.22 -9.26 3.26
C PHE A 100 8.36 -7.76 3.47
N HIS A 101 9.59 -7.29 3.66
CA HIS A 101 9.93 -5.88 3.81
C HIS A 101 11.20 -5.56 3.04
N VAL A 102 11.40 -4.27 2.76
CA VAL A 102 12.60 -3.77 2.08
C VAL A 102 13.61 -3.38 3.14
N GLU A 103 14.82 -3.94 3.07
CA GLU A 103 15.88 -3.62 4.01
C GLU A 103 16.55 -2.28 3.66
N GLY A 104 16.84 -1.47 4.70
CA GLY A 104 17.60 -0.24 4.54
C GLY A 104 16.85 0.91 3.86
N LEU A 105 15.51 0.85 3.76
CA LEU A 105 14.71 2.01 3.36
C LEU A 105 14.91 3.16 4.33
N LEU A 106 15.04 4.37 3.79
CA LEU A 106 14.91 5.58 4.57
C LEU A 106 13.46 5.73 5.05
N VAL A 107 13.30 5.87 6.36
CA VAL A 107 12.03 6.14 7.04
C VAL A 107 12.22 7.48 7.74
N VAL A 108 11.41 8.46 7.37
CA VAL A 108 11.51 9.85 7.84
C VAL A 108 10.44 10.09 8.89
N ASP A 109 10.82 10.61 10.06
CA ASP A 109 9.88 11.06 11.08
C ASP A 109 9.12 12.31 10.58
N CYS A 110 7.81 12.36 10.82
CA CYS A 110 6.95 13.43 10.31
C CYS A 110 6.12 14.01 11.46
N GLU A 111 6.49 15.21 11.91
CA GLU A 111 5.80 15.91 13.01
C GLU A 111 4.62 16.74 12.50
N THR A 112 4.69 17.15 11.23
CA THR A 112 3.71 18.02 10.58
C THR A 112 3.18 17.41 9.28
N VAL A 113 2.07 17.98 8.78
CA VAL A 113 1.50 17.60 7.48
C VAL A 113 2.50 17.93 6.36
N GLU A 114 3.23 19.03 6.53
CA GLU A 114 4.23 19.55 5.62
C GLU A 114 5.41 18.59 5.47
N ASP A 115 5.85 17.92 6.54
CA ASP A 115 6.92 16.93 6.50
C ASP A 115 6.55 15.74 5.60
N VAL A 116 5.32 15.23 5.74
CA VAL A 116 4.83 14.14 4.88
C VAL A 116 4.75 14.60 3.42
N PHE A 117 4.35 15.86 3.19
CA PHE A 117 4.35 16.42 1.83
C PHE A 117 5.75 16.61 1.27
N ALA A 118 6.75 16.95 2.09
CA ALA A 118 8.14 16.98 1.66
C ALA A 118 8.61 15.60 1.19
N VAL A 119 8.27 14.53 1.91
CA VAL A 119 8.55 13.14 1.52
C VAL A 119 7.90 12.78 0.17
N VAL A 120 6.62 13.13 -0.02
CA VAL A 120 5.90 12.88 -1.28
C VAL A 120 6.53 13.66 -2.44
N ASN A 121 6.86 14.93 -2.23
CA ASN A 121 7.43 15.81 -3.25
C ASN A 121 8.84 15.37 -3.64
N GLU A 122 9.70 15.03 -2.68
CA GLU A 122 11.05 14.57 -2.95
C GLU A 122 11.02 13.23 -3.69
N GLY A 123 10.17 12.29 -3.26
CA GLY A 123 10.03 11.03 -3.97
C GLY A 123 9.48 11.19 -5.40
N ALA A 124 8.53 12.11 -5.61
CA ALA A 124 8.01 12.43 -6.95
C ALA A 124 9.07 13.08 -7.85
N LYS A 125 9.91 13.97 -7.29
CA LYS A 125 11.03 14.60 -7.98
C LYS A 125 12.08 13.55 -8.37
N ASN A 126 12.50 12.69 -7.46
CA ASN A 126 13.48 11.65 -7.72
C ASN A 126 12.98 10.61 -8.74
N ARG A 127 11.69 10.25 -8.68
CA ARG A 127 11.05 9.43 -9.72
C ARG A 127 11.14 10.06 -11.11
N LYS A 128 10.91 11.38 -11.21
CA LYS A 128 10.99 12.11 -12.49
C LYS A 128 12.44 12.20 -13.02
N VAL A 129 13.40 12.45 -12.14
CA VAL A 129 14.83 12.47 -12.51
C VAL A 129 15.31 11.10 -12.96
N GLY A 130 14.95 10.03 -12.22
CA GLY A 130 15.25 8.66 -12.62
C GLY A 130 14.63 8.28 -13.96
N SER A 131 13.43 8.79 -14.25
CA SER A 131 12.76 8.61 -15.54
C SER A 131 13.56 9.20 -16.70
N HIS A 132 14.07 10.43 -16.54
CA HIS A 132 14.88 11.10 -17.56
C HIS A 132 16.28 10.48 -17.72
N ASN A 133 16.95 10.13 -16.63
CA ASN A 133 18.34 9.64 -16.67
C ASN A 133 18.47 8.19 -17.16
N GLN A 134 17.43 7.36 -17.00
CA GLN A 134 17.48 5.93 -17.32
C GLN A 134 16.56 5.53 -18.49
N ASN A 135 16.02 6.49 -19.28
CA ASN A 135 14.93 6.24 -20.25
C ASN A 135 13.75 5.48 -19.61
N LYS A 136 13.56 5.66 -18.31
CA LYS A 136 12.56 4.96 -17.51
C LYS A 136 11.25 5.70 -17.68
N ASP A 137 10.23 5.00 -18.17
CA ASP A 137 8.89 5.58 -18.25
C ASP A 137 8.21 5.42 -16.88
N SER A 138 7.73 6.52 -16.29
CA SER A 138 6.96 6.49 -15.04
C SER A 138 5.72 5.58 -15.12
N SER A 139 5.21 5.32 -16.32
CA SER A 139 4.13 4.35 -16.58
C SER A 139 4.51 2.89 -16.30
N ARG A 140 5.82 2.61 -16.18
CA ARG A 140 6.42 1.29 -16.07
C ARG A 140 6.95 0.93 -14.69
N SER A 141 6.92 1.86 -13.73
CA SER A 141 7.28 1.58 -12.33
C SER A 141 6.05 1.58 -11.43
N HIS A 142 6.10 0.77 -10.37
CA HIS A 142 5.14 0.81 -9.28
C HIS A 142 5.70 1.69 -8.18
N CYS A 143 4.87 2.53 -7.57
CA CYS A 143 5.26 3.39 -6.47
C CYS A 143 4.50 3.00 -5.21
N ILE A 144 5.22 2.86 -4.10
CA ILE A 144 4.66 2.50 -2.80
C ILE A 144 5.13 3.52 -1.78
N MET A 145 4.21 4.39 -1.37
CA MET A 145 4.39 5.27 -0.22
C MET A 145 3.76 4.60 0.99
N THR A 146 4.50 4.52 2.09
CA THR A 146 4.00 3.97 3.35
C THR A 146 4.01 5.04 4.42
N LEU A 147 2.86 5.24 5.07
CA LEU A 147 2.75 6.02 6.29
C LEU A 147 2.62 5.06 7.47
N TYR A 148 3.56 5.12 8.40
CA TYR A 148 3.56 4.40 9.66
C TYR A 148 2.94 5.31 10.71
N VAL A 149 2.01 4.77 11.49
CA VAL A 149 1.34 5.49 12.58
C VAL A 149 1.43 4.65 13.84
N ASP A 150 2.36 4.99 14.70
CA ASP A 150 2.53 4.32 15.98
C ASP A 150 1.72 5.06 17.03
N SER A 151 0.93 4.34 17.83
CA SER A 151 0.18 4.93 18.93
C SER A 151 0.59 4.29 20.25
N ILE A 152 0.85 5.14 21.24
CA ILE A 152 1.18 4.75 22.60
C ILE A 152 0.01 5.20 23.47
N SER A 153 -0.57 4.27 24.23
CA SER A 153 -1.63 4.58 25.20
C SER A 153 -1.15 4.18 26.59
N SER A 154 -1.14 5.14 27.51
CA SER A 154 -0.81 4.93 28.92
C SER A 154 -2.09 4.85 29.75
N MET A 155 -2.45 3.67 30.23
CA MET A 155 -3.64 3.51 31.07
C MET A 155 -3.32 3.78 32.55
N GLY A 156 -2.89 5.00 32.90
CA GLY A 156 -2.51 5.35 34.28
C GLY A 156 -1.40 4.45 34.84
N ASP A 157 -1.65 3.72 35.93
CA ASP A 157 -0.75 2.69 36.51
C ASP A 157 -0.70 1.37 35.71
N GLY A 158 -1.43 1.29 34.60
CA GLY A 158 -1.51 0.12 33.73
C GLY A 158 -0.33 -0.02 32.74
N PRO A 159 -0.26 -1.16 32.03
CA PRO A 159 0.76 -1.36 31.01
C PRO A 159 0.58 -0.39 29.84
N ILE A 160 1.70 0.17 29.37
CA ILE A 160 1.77 0.95 28.14
C ILE A 160 1.40 0.04 26.98
N LEU A 161 0.38 0.41 26.19
CA LEU A 161 -0.03 -0.32 25.01
C LEU A 161 0.54 0.32 23.76
N LEU A 162 1.41 -0.42 23.06
CA LEU A 162 1.97 0.02 21.77
C LEU A 162 1.20 -0.63 20.61
N ARG A 163 0.71 0.21 19.68
CA ARG A 163 0.06 -0.26 18.44
C ARG A 163 0.74 0.34 17.22
N HIS A 164 0.85 -0.47 16.18
CA HIS A 164 1.53 -0.14 14.93
C HIS A 164 0.54 -0.11 13.77
N GLY A 165 0.08 1.08 13.41
CA GLY A 165 -0.73 1.32 12.21
C GLY A 165 0.15 1.47 10.97
N ARG A 166 -0.32 0.97 9.83
CA ARG A 166 0.41 1.11 8.56
C ARG A 166 -0.56 1.41 7.43
N LEU A 167 -0.28 2.45 6.64
CA LEU A 167 -1.07 2.82 5.47
C LEU A 167 -0.20 2.83 4.21
N LEU A 168 -0.49 1.95 3.27
CA LEU A 168 0.22 1.84 2.00
C LEU A 168 -0.60 2.51 0.91
N PHE A 169 0.01 3.45 0.19
CA PHE A 169 -0.51 3.99 -1.06
C PHE A 169 0.28 3.40 -2.21
N VAL A 170 -0.40 2.66 -3.08
CA VAL A 170 0.21 1.91 -4.17
C VAL A 170 -0.27 2.47 -5.51
N ASP A 171 0.62 3.15 -6.24
CA ASP A 171 0.40 3.58 -7.62
C ASP A 171 1.03 2.55 -8.57
N LEU A 172 0.22 1.68 -9.17
CA LEU A 172 0.71 0.60 -10.00
C LEU A 172 1.13 1.10 -11.39
N ALA A 173 2.00 0.36 -12.07
CA ALA A 173 2.32 0.54 -13.49
C ALA A 173 1.07 0.36 -14.38
N GLY A 174 1.17 0.81 -15.63
CA GLY A 174 0.15 0.60 -16.65
C GLY A 174 -0.19 -0.88 -16.86
N SER A 175 -1.48 -1.22 -16.82
CA SER A 175 -1.97 -2.59 -17.02
C SER A 175 -2.00 -3.05 -18.48
N GLU A 176 -1.80 -2.13 -19.42
CA GLU A 176 -1.82 -2.44 -20.85
C GLU A 176 -0.66 -3.34 -21.24
N ARG A 177 -0.97 -4.31 -22.11
CA ARG A 177 0.06 -5.15 -22.70
C ARG A 177 0.83 -4.31 -23.71
N LEU A 178 2.11 -4.07 -23.44
CA LEU A 178 3.04 -3.58 -24.44
C LEU A 178 3.08 -4.62 -25.58
N LYS A 179 2.46 -4.29 -26.72
CA LYS A 179 2.64 -5.08 -27.96
C LYS A 179 4.15 -5.15 -28.20
N LYS A 180 4.70 -6.34 -28.46
CA LYS A 180 6.12 -6.56 -28.76
C LYS A 180 6.56 -5.61 -29.87
N THR A 181 7.01 -4.41 -29.51
CA THR A 181 7.73 -3.54 -30.43
C THR A 181 9.03 -4.24 -30.76
N LYS A 182 9.44 -4.19 -32.03
CA LYS A 182 10.71 -4.75 -32.52
C LYS A 182 11.92 -3.97 -31.99
N SER A 183 11.97 -3.72 -30.69
CA SER A 183 13.04 -2.99 -30.03
C SER A 183 14.04 -3.96 -29.39
N SER A 184 15.30 -3.53 -29.40
CA SER A 184 16.52 -4.27 -29.02
C SER A 184 16.46 -4.96 -27.65
N GLY A 185 17.33 -5.96 -27.45
CA GLY A 185 17.26 -6.96 -26.37
C GLY A 185 17.01 -6.49 -24.94
N ASP A 186 17.50 -5.31 -24.53
CA ASP A 186 17.30 -4.80 -23.16
C ASP A 186 15.87 -4.27 -22.95
N MET A 187 15.26 -3.68 -23.97
CA MET A 187 13.86 -3.23 -23.91
C MET A 187 12.89 -4.41 -23.86
N LEU A 188 13.26 -5.56 -24.45
CA LEU A 188 12.50 -6.81 -24.34
C LEU A 188 12.57 -7.41 -22.93
N LYS A 189 13.75 -7.38 -22.28
CA LYS A 189 13.89 -7.83 -20.89
C LYS A 189 13.09 -6.94 -19.93
N GLU A 190 13.18 -5.62 -20.09
CA GLU A 190 12.43 -4.64 -19.30
C GLU A 190 10.91 -4.82 -19.48
N THR A 191 10.43 -4.95 -20.72
CA THR A 191 9.02 -5.22 -21.04
C THR A 191 8.57 -6.55 -20.41
N GLY A 192 9.44 -7.56 -20.37
CA GLY A 192 9.19 -8.82 -19.67
C GLY A 192 9.00 -8.65 -18.16
N SER A 193 9.86 -7.87 -17.50
CA SER A 193 9.83 -7.65 -16.05
C SER A 193 8.63 -6.84 -15.57
N ILE A 194 8.23 -5.78 -16.28
CA ILE A 194 7.06 -4.96 -15.91
C ILE A 194 5.79 -5.81 -16.02
N ASN A 195 5.65 -6.51 -17.14
CA ASN A 195 4.55 -7.45 -17.30
C ASN A 195 4.62 -8.57 -16.25
N ARG A 196 5.81 -9.00 -15.80
CA ARG A 196 5.93 -10.03 -14.75
C ARG A 196 5.24 -9.61 -13.47
N SER A 197 5.47 -8.39 -12.97
CA SER A 197 4.87 -7.91 -11.72
C SER A 197 3.32 -7.88 -11.77
N LEU A 198 2.74 -7.29 -12.82
CA LEU A 198 1.28 -7.19 -12.98
C LEU A 198 0.63 -8.53 -13.38
N PHE A 199 1.33 -9.35 -14.17
CA PHE A 199 0.88 -10.70 -14.50
C PHE A 199 0.83 -11.58 -13.25
N THR A 200 1.88 -11.52 -12.41
CA THR A 200 1.91 -12.24 -11.12
C THR A 200 0.82 -11.74 -10.20
N LEU A 201 0.60 -10.42 -10.13
CA LEU A 201 -0.52 -9.85 -9.38
C LEU A 201 -1.85 -10.43 -9.86
N GLY A 202 -2.06 -10.57 -11.18
CA GLY A 202 -3.26 -11.19 -11.73
C GLY A 202 -3.41 -12.66 -11.38
N LYS A 203 -2.33 -13.44 -11.35
CA LYS A 203 -2.38 -14.81 -10.84
C LYS A 203 -2.78 -14.85 -9.37
N VAL A 204 -2.18 -13.99 -8.54
CA VAL A 204 -2.49 -13.91 -7.10
C VAL A 204 -3.97 -13.60 -6.88
N ILE A 205 -4.51 -12.59 -7.57
CA ILE A 205 -5.92 -12.23 -7.45
C ILE A 205 -6.83 -13.36 -7.93
N SER A 206 -6.51 -14.01 -9.04
CA SER A 206 -7.31 -15.12 -9.56
C SER A 206 -7.35 -16.28 -8.58
N ALA A 207 -6.19 -16.73 -8.09
CA ALA A 207 -6.06 -17.79 -7.10
C ALA A 207 -6.85 -17.50 -5.81
N LEU A 208 -6.78 -16.26 -5.31
CA LEU A 208 -7.51 -15.83 -4.12
C LEU A 208 -9.02 -15.72 -4.36
N SER A 209 -9.44 -15.25 -5.53
CA SER A 209 -10.87 -15.08 -5.88
C SER A 209 -11.61 -16.40 -6.04
N GLU A 210 -10.93 -17.43 -6.56
CA GLU A 210 -11.50 -18.77 -6.76
C GLU A 210 -11.65 -19.55 -5.44
N GLY A 211 -11.05 -19.08 -4.33
CA GLY A 211 -11.21 -19.66 -3.00
C GLY A 211 -10.67 -21.08 -2.87
N LYS A 212 -9.79 -21.51 -3.78
CA LYS A 212 -9.17 -22.84 -3.76
C LYS A 212 -8.19 -22.94 -2.59
N LYS A 213 -8.66 -23.51 -1.48
CA LYS A 213 -7.91 -23.65 -0.21
C LYS A 213 -6.56 -24.38 -0.31
N GLU A 214 -6.33 -25.12 -1.39
CA GLU A 214 -5.11 -25.94 -1.58
C GLU A 214 -4.13 -25.36 -2.62
N GLU A 215 -4.48 -24.24 -3.28
CA GLU A 215 -3.61 -23.65 -4.29
C GLU A 215 -2.59 -22.70 -3.65
N ILE A 216 -1.30 -22.99 -3.85
CA ILE A 216 -0.21 -22.12 -3.36
C ILE A 216 -0.27 -20.80 -4.13
N VAL A 217 -0.59 -19.72 -3.43
CA VAL A 217 -0.68 -18.39 -4.03
C VAL A 217 0.74 -17.87 -4.37
N PRO A 218 1.02 -17.46 -5.62
CA PRO A 218 2.38 -17.21 -6.11
C PRO A 218 2.96 -15.84 -5.72
N TYR A 219 2.85 -15.42 -4.46
CA TYR A 219 3.35 -14.10 -4.02
C TYR A 219 4.85 -13.90 -4.26
N ARG A 220 5.63 -14.98 -4.25
CA ARG A 220 7.09 -14.94 -4.36
C ARG A 220 7.61 -14.71 -5.79
N GLU A 221 6.75 -14.80 -6.81
CA GLU A 221 7.13 -14.67 -8.22
C GLU A 221 7.45 -13.22 -8.65
N SER A 222 7.04 -12.21 -7.88
CA SER A 222 7.40 -10.81 -8.15
C SER A 222 7.69 -9.99 -6.88
N MET A 223 8.51 -8.94 -7.01
CA MET A 223 8.79 -8.04 -5.88
C MET A 223 7.55 -7.31 -5.40
N LEU A 224 6.68 -6.90 -6.34
CA LEU A 224 5.40 -6.28 -6.02
C LEU A 224 4.57 -7.20 -5.12
N THR A 225 4.29 -8.41 -5.58
CA THR A 225 3.41 -9.35 -4.86
C THR A 225 3.98 -9.82 -3.53
N LYS A 226 5.31 -9.85 -3.38
CA LYS A 226 5.95 -10.05 -2.06
C LYS A 226 5.57 -8.92 -1.10
N LEU A 227 5.78 -7.67 -1.52
CA LEU A 227 5.62 -6.50 -0.67
C LEU A 227 4.16 -6.15 -0.33
N ILE A 228 3.21 -6.52 -1.20
CA ILE A 228 1.77 -6.35 -0.94
C ILE A 228 1.06 -7.65 -0.56
N MET A 229 1.81 -8.67 -0.14
CA MET A 229 1.25 -9.96 0.30
C MET A 229 0.22 -9.79 1.41
N GLU A 230 0.47 -8.91 2.40
CA GLU A 230 -0.50 -8.65 3.48
C GLU A 230 -1.79 -7.99 2.97
N SER A 231 -1.74 -7.28 1.84
CA SER A 231 -2.85 -6.52 1.24
C SER A 231 -3.85 -7.39 0.48
N LEU A 232 -3.44 -8.58 0.05
CA LEU A 232 -4.23 -9.49 -0.79
C LEU A 232 -4.33 -10.85 -0.09
N GLY A 233 -5.45 -11.15 0.55
CA GLY A 233 -5.66 -12.38 1.31
C GLY A 233 -4.93 -12.43 2.67
N GLY A 234 -4.37 -11.31 3.13
CA GLY A 234 -3.57 -11.22 4.35
C GLY A 234 -4.25 -10.44 5.49
N SER A 235 -3.43 -9.82 6.34
CA SER A 235 -3.82 -9.13 7.58
C SER A 235 -4.12 -7.63 7.44
N SER A 236 -4.15 -7.10 6.22
CA SER A 236 -4.38 -5.68 5.93
C SER A 236 -5.80 -5.42 5.41
N LEU A 237 -6.35 -4.24 5.67
CA LEU A 237 -7.56 -3.75 5.01
C LEU A 237 -7.22 -3.31 3.57
N GLY A 238 -7.95 -3.82 2.57
CA GLY A 238 -7.70 -3.50 1.16
C GLY A 238 -8.72 -2.55 0.54
N LEU A 239 -8.26 -1.56 -0.20
CA LEU A 239 -9.06 -0.72 -1.10
C LEU A 239 -8.39 -0.65 -2.48
N MET A 240 -9.04 -1.21 -3.50
CA MET A 240 -8.61 -1.05 -4.90
C MET A 240 -9.45 0.04 -5.58
N ILE A 241 -8.76 0.97 -6.25
CA ILE A 241 -9.34 2.00 -7.10
C ILE A 241 -9.06 1.61 -8.55
N ALA A 242 -10.11 1.22 -9.27
CA ALA A 242 -10.04 0.90 -10.70
C ALA A 242 -10.12 2.20 -11.52
N CYS A 243 -9.00 2.59 -12.11
CA CYS A 243 -8.89 3.77 -12.98
C CYS A 243 -9.12 3.36 -14.43
N VAL A 244 -10.20 3.84 -15.03
CA VAL A 244 -10.63 3.49 -16.39
C VAL A 244 -10.70 4.71 -17.29
N SER A 245 -10.58 4.51 -18.60
CA SER A 245 -10.76 5.57 -19.60
C SER A 245 -12.12 5.44 -20.29
N PRO A 246 -12.85 6.54 -20.52
CA PRO A 246 -14.09 6.52 -21.28
C PRO A 246 -13.87 6.45 -22.80
N ALA A 247 -12.63 6.55 -23.28
CA ALA A 247 -12.33 6.58 -24.70
C ALA A 247 -12.62 5.21 -25.35
N THR A 248 -13.31 5.24 -26.50
CA THR A 248 -13.68 4.03 -27.26
C THR A 248 -12.47 3.27 -27.79
N THR A 249 -11.34 3.95 -28.00
CA THR A 249 -10.08 3.37 -28.48
C THR A 249 -9.41 2.42 -27.49
N VAL A 250 -9.84 2.40 -26.23
CA VAL A 250 -9.22 1.62 -25.16
C VAL A 250 -10.23 0.77 -24.36
N VAL A 251 -11.39 0.48 -24.96
CA VAL A 251 -12.48 -0.31 -24.33
C VAL A 251 -11.97 -1.65 -23.80
N ASP A 252 -11.12 -2.36 -24.55
CA ASP A 252 -10.56 -3.64 -24.13
C ASP A 252 -9.76 -3.55 -22.81
N GLN A 253 -9.02 -2.45 -22.62
CA GLN A 253 -8.25 -2.21 -21.39
C GLN A 253 -9.16 -1.83 -20.23
N THR A 254 -10.20 -1.03 -20.48
CA THR A 254 -11.24 -0.71 -19.51
C THR A 254 -11.97 -1.96 -19.04
N LEU A 255 -12.41 -2.83 -19.95
CA LEU A 255 -13.06 -4.10 -19.62
C LEU A 255 -12.13 -5.02 -18.82
N SER A 256 -10.85 -5.10 -19.20
CA SER A 256 -9.85 -5.87 -18.47
C SER A 256 -9.67 -5.36 -17.04
N THR A 257 -9.63 -4.04 -16.85
CA THR A 257 -9.50 -3.40 -15.53
C THR A 257 -10.74 -3.65 -14.66
N LEU A 258 -11.93 -3.57 -15.23
CA LEU A 258 -13.19 -3.84 -14.51
C LEU A 258 -13.32 -5.32 -14.13
N HIS A 259 -12.93 -6.24 -15.01
CA HIS A 259 -12.90 -7.66 -14.70
C HIS A 259 -11.94 -7.93 -13.55
N TYR A 260 -10.75 -7.35 -13.59
CA TYR A 260 -9.74 -7.45 -12.55
C TYR A 260 -10.26 -6.98 -11.18
N ALA A 261 -10.89 -5.80 -11.15
CA ALA A 261 -11.49 -5.24 -9.94
C ALA A 261 -12.63 -6.12 -9.39
N THR A 262 -13.37 -6.79 -10.29
CA THR A 262 -14.45 -7.72 -9.90
C THR A 262 -13.88 -8.96 -9.20
N CYS A 263 -12.78 -9.54 -9.72
CA CYS A 263 -12.09 -10.65 -9.04
C CYS A 263 -11.49 -10.20 -7.71
N ALA A 264 -10.83 -9.04 -7.67
CA ALA A 264 -10.24 -8.49 -6.45
C ALA A 264 -11.28 -8.27 -5.33
N LYS A 265 -12.53 -7.90 -5.68
CA LYS A 265 -13.63 -7.72 -4.73
C LYS A 265 -14.02 -9.01 -4.00
N GLN A 266 -13.71 -10.18 -4.56
CA GLN A 266 -14.03 -11.48 -3.95
C GLN A 266 -12.99 -11.92 -2.91
N ILE A 267 -11.82 -11.26 -2.88
CA ILE A 267 -10.75 -11.59 -1.93
C ILE A 267 -11.19 -11.19 -0.51
N VAL A 268 -11.06 -12.12 0.43
CA VAL A 268 -11.34 -11.90 1.84
C VAL A 268 -10.02 -11.78 2.60
N ASN A 269 -9.76 -10.60 3.15
CA ASN A 269 -8.66 -10.38 4.08
C ASN A 269 -9.12 -10.67 5.52
N ILE A 270 -8.18 -10.94 6.42
CA ILE A 270 -8.42 -11.15 7.85
C ILE A 270 -7.64 -10.08 8.64
N PRO A 271 -8.15 -8.83 8.71
CA PRO A 271 -7.41 -7.74 9.31
C PRO A 271 -7.10 -7.98 10.79
N SER A 272 -5.85 -7.74 11.20
CA SER A 272 -5.41 -7.88 12.58
C SER A 272 -4.70 -6.63 13.07
N VAL A 273 -4.92 -6.24 14.32
CA VAL A 273 -4.18 -5.14 14.94
C VAL A 273 -2.75 -5.58 15.20
N LYS A 274 -1.77 -4.78 14.76
CA LYS A 274 -0.36 -5.01 15.09
C LYS A 274 -0.06 -4.33 16.44
N MET A 275 0.35 -5.14 17.41
CA MET A 275 0.75 -4.71 18.76
C MET A 275 2.06 -5.40 19.11
N ASP A 276 2.82 -4.83 20.04
CA ASP A 276 4.04 -5.45 20.54
C ASP A 276 3.74 -6.79 21.23
N GLU A 277 4.64 -7.77 21.08
CA GLU A 277 4.39 -9.16 21.54
C GLU A 277 4.17 -9.23 23.06
N LYS A 278 4.84 -8.36 23.82
CA LYS A 278 4.71 -8.25 25.28
C LYS A 278 3.30 -7.81 25.70
N ASP A 279 2.65 -6.97 24.90
CA ASP A 279 1.30 -6.46 25.18
C ASP A 279 0.23 -7.45 24.73
N ARG A 280 0.49 -8.20 23.65
CA ARG A 280 -0.40 -9.26 23.15
C ARG A 280 -0.60 -10.38 24.18
N VAL A 281 0.47 -10.81 24.85
CA VAL A 281 0.42 -11.86 25.88
C VAL A 281 -0.32 -11.39 27.14
N ARG A 282 -0.17 -10.12 27.54
CA ARG A 282 -0.82 -9.54 28.73
C ARG A 282 -2.34 -9.37 28.56
N MET A 283 -2.83 -9.11 27.35
CA MET A 283 -4.28 -9.08 27.10
C MET A 283 -4.91 -10.48 27.08
N THR A 284 -4.16 -11.53 26.73
CA THR A 284 -4.66 -12.92 26.79
C THR A 284 -4.68 -13.52 28.20
N SER A 285 -4.06 -12.87 29.20
CA SER A 285 -4.05 -13.33 30.60
C SER A 285 -5.21 -12.82 31.47
N PHE A 286 -6.13 -12.03 30.93
CA PHE A 286 -7.40 -11.73 31.60
C PHE A 286 -8.38 -12.89 31.37
N PRO A 287 -9.13 -13.34 32.40
CA PRO A 287 -9.94 -14.55 32.29
C PRO A 287 -10.97 -14.39 31.17
N THR A 288 -10.90 -15.32 30.22
CA THR A 288 -11.80 -15.46 29.08
C THR A 288 -13.23 -15.67 29.55
N GLY A 289 -13.99 -14.58 29.65
CA GLY A 289 -15.45 -14.61 29.69
C GLY A 289 -15.98 -15.18 28.38
N LYS A 290 -16.97 -16.08 28.48
CA LYS A 290 -17.59 -16.79 27.35
C LYS A 290 -17.93 -15.85 26.19
N LEU A 291 -17.61 -16.28 24.96
CA LEU A 291 -18.19 -15.74 23.73
C LEU A 291 -19.72 -15.92 23.76
N THR A 292 -20.43 -14.88 24.20
CA THR A 292 -21.82 -14.64 23.82
C THR A 292 -21.85 -13.24 23.27
N ASP A 293 -21.71 -13.12 21.94
CA ASP A 293 -22.41 -12.15 21.09
C ASP A 293 -21.90 -12.30 19.65
N VAL A 294 -22.55 -13.22 18.93
CA VAL A 294 -22.45 -13.35 17.48
C VAL A 294 -23.31 -12.25 16.87
N PHE A 295 -22.70 -11.13 16.47
CA PHE A 295 -23.38 -10.17 15.59
C PHE A 295 -23.42 -10.74 14.16
N MET A 296 -24.46 -11.52 13.86
CA MET A 296 -24.87 -11.80 12.48
C MET A 296 -25.57 -10.56 11.91
N PHE A 297 -24.90 -9.81 11.03
CA PHE A 297 -25.62 -8.91 10.13
C PHE A 297 -26.27 -9.74 9.01
N ARG A 298 -27.55 -10.08 9.19
CA ARG A 298 -28.43 -10.49 8.09
C ARG A 298 -28.71 -9.28 7.21
N ARG A 299 -28.53 -9.44 5.89
CA ARG A 299 -29.01 -8.50 4.89
C ARG A 299 -30.54 -8.47 4.91
N SER A 300 -31.12 -7.29 5.00
CA SER A 300 -32.45 -6.96 4.48
C SER A 300 -32.27 -6.15 3.21
#